data_AF-A0A938KDC6-F1
#
_entry.id   AF-A0A938KDC6-F1
#
_cell.length_a   1.000
_cell.length_b   1.000
_cell.length_c   1.000
_cell.angle_alpha   90.00
_cell.angle_beta   90.00
_cell.angle_gamma   90.00
#
_symmetry.space_group_name_H-M   'P 1'
#
loop_
_entity.id
_entity.type
_entity.pdbx_description
1 polymer ?
#
loop_
_entity_poly.entity_id
_entity_poly.type
_entity_poly.pdbx_seq_one_letter_code
_entity_poly.pdbx_strand_id
1 'polypeptide(L)'
;MTPKYPIKLVGHLTWLYPGEQRFDRFKVQRALFRSPDEFVIDCDCGAPQHSYVYTMKLSRVGPDQFSGTFSVCHTTDPTSGTVSFRVYRRDGGIALSGNWIEKGYHDEILGELTVVDRFPDERSD
;
A
#
# COMPACT_ATOMS: atom_id res chain seq x y z
N MET A 1 -4.45 24.92 -1.23
CA MET A 1 -3.21 24.64 -1.99
C MET A 1 -3.36 23.28 -2.65
N THR A 2 -3.15 23.20 -3.97
CA THR A 2 -3.14 21.91 -4.67
C THR A 2 -1.85 21.17 -4.31
N PRO A 3 -1.89 19.89 -3.90
CA PRO A 3 -0.67 19.14 -3.61
C PRO A 3 0.25 19.12 -4.82
N LYS A 4 1.56 19.35 -4.60
CA LYS A 4 2.56 19.14 -5.64
C LYS A 4 2.86 17.64 -5.70
N TYR A 5 2.57 17.02 -6.84
CA TYR A 5 2.93 15.64 -7.08
C TYR A 5 4.41 15.54 -7.52
N PRO A 6 5.09 14.43 -7.22
CA PRO A 6 4.56 13.28 -6.51
C PRO A 6 4.48 13.49 -4.98
N ILE A 7 3.51 12.86 -4.32
CA ILE A 7 3.40 12.85 -2.84
C ILE A 7 3.99 11.54 -2.34
N LYS A 8 5.11 11.61 -1.63
CA LYS A 8 5.79 10.46 -1.03
C LYS A 8 5.21 10.16 0.35
N LEU A 9 5.01 8.88 0.63
CA LEU A 9 4.36 8.36 1.82
C LEU A 9 5.13 7.15 2.34
N VAL A 10 5.19 6.98 3.65
CA VAL A 10 5.70 5.78 4.33
C VAL A 10 4.78 5.39 5.47
N GLY A 11 4.83 4.15 5.93
CA GLY A 11 4.03 3.75 7.09
C GLY A 11 3.79 2.26 7.11
N HIS A 12 2.54 1.86 7.33
CA HIS A 12 2.19 0.45 7.47
C HIS A 12 0.85 0.12 6.82
N LEU A 13 0.74 -1.13 6.36
CA LEU A 13 -0.53 -1.80 6.11
C LEU A 13 -0.76 -2.86 7.17
N THR A 14 -2.01 -3.15 7.49
CA THR A 14 -2.43 -4.19 8.42
C THR A 14 -3.44 -5.08 7.73
N TRP A 15 -3.11 -6.36 7.54
CA TRP A 15 -4.05 -7.39 7.11
C TRP A 15 -4.91 -7.83 8.28
N LEU A 16 -6.22 -7.85 8.05
CA LEU A 16 -7.19 -8.43 8.95
C LEU A 16 -7.72 -9.69 8.26
N TYR A 17 -7.56 -10.83 8.92
CA TYR A 17 -7.96 -12.14 8.39
C TYR A 17 -9.36 -12.49 8.93
N PRO A 18 -10.42 -12.43 8.10
CA PRO A 18 -11.77 -12.67 8.58
C PRO A 18 -11.91 -14.07 9.17
N GLY A 19 -12.47 -14.15 10.38
CA GLY A 19 -12.64 -15.42 11.10
C GLY A 19 -11.41 -15.85 11.91
N GLU A 20 -10.30 -15.11 11.83
CA GLU A 20 -9.13 -15.34 12.67
C GLU A 20 -8.98 -14.23 13.72
N GLN A 21 -8.52 -14.56 14.93
CA GLN A 21 -8.20 -13.58 15.97
C GLN A 21 -6.77 -13.06 15.83
N ARG A 22 -6.32 -12.82 14.60
CA ARG A 22 -4.98 -12.27 14.33
C ARG A 22 -5.02 -11.21 13.24
N PHE A 23 -4.02 -10.34 13.29
CA PHE A 23 -3.72 -9.37 12.25
C PHE A 23 -2.20 -9.34 12.07
N ASP A 24 -1.77 -9.06 10.84
CA ASP A 24 -0.35 -8.89 10.55
C ASP A 24 -0.11 -7.47 10.04
N ARG A 25 0.93 -6.82 10.58
CA ARG A 25 1.28 -5.45 10.24
C ARG A 25 2.59 -5.42 9.45
N PHE A 26 2.54 -4.82 8.28
CA PHE A 26 3.62 -4.81 7.30
C PHE A 26 4.11 -3.41 7.03
N LYS A 27 5.41 -3.29 6.76
CA LYS A 27 6.05 -2.00 6.53
C LYS A 27 5.83 -1.56 5.09
N VAL A 28 5.30 -0.36 4.90
CA VAL A 28 5.30 0.34 3.63
C VAL A 28 6.56 1.18 3.56
N GLN A 29 7.53 0.70 2.77
CA GLN A 29 8.79 1.38 2.57
C GLN A 29 8.62 2.58 1.63
N ARG A 30 7.75 2.43 0.63
CA ARG A 30 7.46 3.46 -0.37
C ARG A 30 6.00 3.42 -0.76
N ALA A 31 5.31 4.52 -0.61
CA ALA A 31 4.03 4.77 -1.25
C ALA A 31 4.09 6.12 -1.95
N LEU A 32 3.43 6.22 -3.11
CA LEU A 32 3.55 7.37 -3.98
C LEU A 32 2.22 7.65 -4.67
N PHE A 33 1.63 8.81 -4.39
CA PHE A 33 0.74 9.39 -5.38
C PHE A 33 1.60 10.00 -6.48
N ARG A 34 1.62 9.38 -7.65
CA ARG A 34 2.35 9.90 -8.83
C ARG A 34 1.61 11.04 -9.48
N SER A 35 0.28 10.97 -9.41
CA SER A 35 -0.66 11.98 -9.90
C SER A 35 -1.91 11.94 -9.00
N PRO A 36 -2.92 12.79 -9.24
CA PRO A 36 -4.22 12.64 -8.58
C PRO A 36 -4.86 11.28 -8.81
N ASP A 37 -4.54 10.60 -9.91
CA ASP A 37 -5.27 9.40 -10.36
C ASP A 37 -4.47 8.11 -10.24
N GLU A 38 -3.19 8.18 -9.86
CA GLU A 38 -2.29 7.03 -9.78
C GLU A 38 -1.65 6.95 -8.39
N PHE A 39 -1.86 5.81 -7.72
CA PHE A 39 -1.29 5.49 -6.42
C PHE A 39 -0.53 4.18 -6.48
N VAL A 40 0.74 4.21 -6.05
CA VAL A 40 1.61 3.03 -6.02
C VAL A 40 2.07 2.79 -4.59
N ILE A 41 2.07 1.54 -4.15
CA ILE A 41 2.50 1.13 -2.80
C ILE A 41 3.42 -0.08 -2.94
N ASP A 42 4.61 0.02 -2.35
CA ASP A 42 5.50 -1.11 -2.10
C ASP A 42 5.44 -1.45 -0.60
N CYS A 43 4.87 -2.61 -0.31
CA CYS A 43 4.71 -3.12 1.05
C CYS A 43 5.52 -4.41 1.20
N ASP A 44 6.42 -4.45 2.18
CA ASP A 44 7.16 -5.66 2.51
C ASP A 44 6.33 -6.51 3.44
N CYS A 45 5.70 -7.55 2.88
CA CYS A 45 4.88 -8.50 3.61
C CYS A 45 5.65 -9.78 4.00
N GLY A 46 6.98 -9.71 3.94
CA GLY A 46 7.87 -10.80 4.28
C GLY A 46 8.03 -11.05 5.79
N ALA A 47 8.52 -12.24 6.14
CA ALA A 47 9.00 -12.52 7.49
C ALA A 47 10.33 -11.78 7.75
N PRO A 48 10.75 -11.57 9.02
CA PRO A 48 11.98 -10.82 9.34
C PRO A 48 13.27 -11.28 8.64
N GLN A 49 13.31 -12.52 8.14
CA GLN A 49 14.47 -13.13 7.47
C GLN A 49 14.29 -13.24 5.95
N HIS A 50 13.10 -12.93 5.42
CA HIS A 50 12.75 -13.05 4.01
C HIS A 50 11.86 -11.88 3.59
N SER A 51 12.42 -10.90 2.88
CA SER A 51 11.64 -9.79 2.31
C SER A 51 10.76 -10.30 1.18
N TYR A 52 9.49 -9.89 1.18
CA TYR A 52 8.51 -10.28 0.16
C TYR A 52 7.68 -9.05 -0.20
N VAL A 53 8.17 -8.30 -1.19
CA VAL A 53 7.62 -6.98 -1.54
C VAL A 53 6.43 -7.13 -2.49
N TYR A 54 5.26 -6.79 -1.99
CA TYR A 54 4.05 -6.60 -2.79
C TYR A 54 4.04 -5.19 -3.37
N THR A 55 4.12 -5.08 -4.69
CA THR A 55 3.94 -3.82 -5.42
C THR A 55 2.50 -3.71 -5.88
N MET A 56 1.80 -2.70 -5.38
CA MET A 56 0.41 -2.36 -5.70
C MET A 56 0.39 -1.20 -6.69
N LYS A 57 -0.34 -1.34 -7.79
CA LYS A 57 -0.57 -0.30 -8.79
C LYS A 57 -2.06 -0.02 -8.84
N LEU A 58 -2.46 1.16 -8.40
CA LEU A 58 -3.85 1.54 -8.22
C LEU A 58 -4.19 2.76 -9.07
N SER A 59 -5.37 2.71 -9.69
CA SER A 59 -5.97 3.85 -10.39
C SER A 59 -7.17 4.36 -9.62
N ARG A 60 -7.41 5.67 -9.68
CA ARG A 60 -8.61 6.30 -9.11
C ARG A 60 -9.85 5.80 -9.85
N VAL A 61 -10.83 5.31 -9.09
CA VAL A 61 -12.14 4.88 -9.59
C VAL A 61 -13.30 5.70 -9.00
N GLY A 62 -13.00 6.58 -8.04
CA GLY A 62 -13.95 7.52 -7.44
C GLY A 62 -13.25 8.64 -6.67
N PRO A 63 -14.00 9.57 -6.04
CA PRO A 63 -13.42 10.73 -5.35
C PRO A 63 -12.36 10.38 -4.29
N ASP A 64 -12.54 9.27 -3.59
CA ASP A 64 -11.62 8.78 -2.57
C ASP A 64 -11.37 7.28 -2.72
N GLN A 65 -11.58 6.72 -3.90
CA GLN A 65 -11.48 5.29 -4.14
C GLN A 65 -10.44 4.98 -5.21
N PHE A 66 -9.59 4.02 -4.89
CA PHE A 66 -8.51 3.53 -5.74
C PHE A 66 -8.64 2.02 -5.85
N SER A 67 -8.45 1.47 -7.04
CA SER A 67 -8.49 0.03 -7.27
C SER A 67 -7.45 -0.36 -8.31
N GLY A 68 -6.94 -1.57 -8.22
CA GLY A 68 -5.98 -2.07 -9.18
C GLY A 68 -5.46 -3.44 -8.80
N THR A 69 -4.21 -3.69 -9.17
CA THR A 69 -3.58 -5.00 -8.99
C THR A 69 -2.34 -4.89 -8.11
N PHE A 70 -2.00 -6.00 -7.48
CA PHE A 70 -0.70 -6.18 -6.86
C PHE A 70 0.05 -7.33 -7.54
N SER A 71 1.38 -7.30 -7.40
CA SER A 71 2.25 -8.39 -7.82
C SER A 71 3.48 -8.44 -6.95
N VAL A 72 4.02 -9.64 -6.73
CA VAL A 72 5.35 -9.81 -6.14
C VAL A 72 6.34 -10.14 -7.24
N CYS A 73 7.26 -9.22 -7.49
CA CYS A 73 8.42 -9.47 -8.33
C CYS A 73 9.52 -10.07 -7.45
N HIS A 74 10.28 -11.04 -7.97
CA HIS A 74 11.47 -11.64 -7.33
C HIS A 74 11.30 -12.90 -6.47
N THR A 75 10.18 -13.63 -6.56
CA THR A 75 10.09 -14.96 -5.93
C THR A 75 9.81 -16.07 -6.94
N THR A 76 10.11 -17.31 -6.54
CA THR A 76 9.90 -18.51 -7.36
C THR A 76 8.42 -18.76 -7.68
N ASP A 77 7.51 -18.22 -6.86
CA ASP A 77 6.07 -18.29 -7.04
C ASP A 77 5.49 -16.88 -7.26
N PRO A 78 5.37 -16.41 -8.51
CA PRO A 78 4.76 -15.12 -8.80
C PRO A 78 3.31 -15.14 -8.32
N THR A 79 2.98 -14.27 -7.37
CA THR A 79 1.61 -14.09 -6.91
C THR A 79 1.11 -12.70 -7.28
N SER A 80 -0.14 -12.64 -7.73
CA SER A 80 -0.85 -11.43 -8.09
C SER A 80 -2.33 -11.54 -7.71
N GLY A 81 -2.98 -10.39 -7.64
CA GLY A 81 -4.38 -10.30 -7.30
C GLY A 81 -4.87 -8.86 -7.42
N THR A 82 -6.04 -8.59 -6.85
CA THR A 82 -6.64 -7.26 -6.86
C THR A 82 -6.65 -6.65 -5.47
N VAL A 83 -6.53 -5.33 -5.44
CA VAL A 83 -6.59 -4.55 -4.21
C VAL A 83 -7.39 -3.28 -4.47
N SER A 84 -8.17 -2.87 -3.48
CA SER A 84 -8.92 -1.62 -3.52
C SER A 84 -8.80 -0.89 -2.18
N PHE A 85 -8.75 0.44 -2.22
CA PHE A 85 -8.70 1.29 -1.04
C PHE A 85 -9.67 2.44 -1.16
N ARG A 86 -10.34 2.74 -0.06
CA ARG A 86 -10.82 4.09 0.25
C ARG A 86 -9.72 4.85 0.97
N VAL A 87 -9.49 6.09 0.55
CA VAL A 87 -8.45 6.98 1.07
C VAL A 87 -9.06 8.07 1.94
N TYR A 88 -8.60 8.17 3.18
CA TYR A 88 -8.99 9.22 4.12
C TYR A 88 -7.80 10.13 4.35
N ARG A 89 -7.89 11.38 3.90
CA ARG A 89 -6.80 12.36 4.06
C ARG A 89 -6.84 12.96 5.46
N ARG A 90 -5.67 13.08 6.09
CA ARG A 90 -5.46 13.78 7.36
C ARG A 90 -4.26 14.70 7.25
N ASP A 91 -4.11 15.63 8.19
CA ASP A 91 -2.91 16.48 8.22
C ASP A 91 -1.65 15.62 8.34
N GLY A 92 -0.73 15.79 7.39
CA GLY A 92 0.54 15.06 7.35
C GLY A 92 0.45 13.59 6.90
N GLY A 93 -0.70 13.08 6.43
CA GLY A 93 -0.79 11.67 6.04
C GLY A 93 -2.13 11.23 5.46
N ILE A 94 -2.30 9.92 5.34
CA ILE A 94 -3.56 9.29 4.95
C ILE A 94 -3.80 8.03 5.78
N ALA A 95 -5.08 7.71 5.96
CA ALA A 95 -5.53 6.38 6.35
C ALA A 95 -6.16 5.68 5.14
N LEU A 96 -6.02 4.36 5.09
CA LEU A 96 -6.57 3.50 4.05
C LEU A 96 -7.49 2.47 4.69
N SER A 97 -8.59 2.16 4.03
CA SER A 97 -9.43 0.99 4.35
C SER A 97 -9.82 0.34 3.04
N GLY A 98 -9.62 -0.97 2.92
CA GLY A 98 -9.61 -1.63 1.64
C GLY A 98 -9.85 -3.12 1.69
N ASN A 99 -9.98 -3.70 0.50
CA ASN A 99 -10.12 -5.14 0.30
C ASN A 99 -8.92 -5.67 -0.48
N TRP A 100 -8.52 -6.88 -0.12
CA TRP A 100 -7.45 -7.64 -0.75
C TRP A 100 -7.99 -8.97 -1.26
N ILE A 101 -7.72 -9.29 -2.53
CA ILE A 101 -8.17 -10.54 -3.13
C ILE A 101 -6.98 -11.26 -3.74
N GLU A 102 -6.63 -12.41 -3.16
CA GLU A 102 -5.49 -13.24 -3.56
C GLU A 102 -5.91 -14.70 -3.57
N LYS A 103 -5.78 -15.39 -4.71
CA LYS A 103 -6.06 -16.84 -4.83
C LYS A 103 -7.43 -17.29 -4.25
N GLY A 104 -8.44 -16.41 -4.31
CA GLY A 104 -9.79 -16.68 -3.78
C GLY A 104 -9.97 -16.35 -2.29
N TYR A 105 -8.92 -15.93 -1.59
CA TYR A 105 -9.03 -15.31 -0.26
C TYR A 105 -9.48 -13.86 -0.38
N HIS A 106 -10.31 -13.43 0.57
CA HIS A 106 -10.88 -12.09 0.66
C HIS A 106 -10.57 -11.53 2.04
N ASP A 107 -9.54 -10.68 2.10
CA ASP A 107 -9.08 -10.09 3.36
C ASP A 107 -9.36 -8.59 3.37
N GLU A 108 -9.45 -8.03 4.58
CA GLU A 108 -9.53 -6.59 4.77
C GLU A 108 -8.12 -6.03 5.02
N ILE A 109 -7.85 -4.83 4.49
CA ILE A 109 -6.62 -4.09 4.75
C ILE A 109 -6.94 -2.73 5.33
N LEU A 110 -6.22 -2.39 6.40
CA LEU A 110 -6.11 -1.03 6.88
C LEU A 110 -4.71 -0.49 6.60
N GLY A 111 -4.59 0.82 6.36
CA GLY A 111 -3.30 1.46 6.15
C GLY A 111 -3.20 2.77 6.91
N GLU A 112 -2.00 3.07 7.41
CA GLU A 112 -1.67 4.37 7.97
C GLU A 112 -0.34 4.82 7.38
N LEU A 113 -0.40 5.88 6.58
CA LEU A 113 0.76 6.41 5.88
C LEU A 113 0.95 7.89 6.22
N THR A 114 2.20 8.30 6.31
CA THR A 114 2.64 9.65 6.65
C THR A 114 3.40 10.22 5.48
N VAL A 115 3.14 11.49 5.16
CA VAL A 115 3.86 12.22 4.10
C VAL A 115 5.30 12.44 4.52
N VAL A 116 6.22 12.23 3.60
CA VAL A 116 7.65 12.49 3.78
C VAL A 116 8.21 13.27 2.61
N ASP A 117 9.23 14.09 2.84
CA ASP A 117 9.91 14.81 1.76
C ASP A 117 10.80 13.87 0.92
N ARG A 118 11.33 12.83 1.59
CA ARG A 118 12.22 11.82 1.01
C ARG A 118 11.94 10.45 1.60
N PHE A 119 12.12 9.41 0.79
CA PHE A 119 12.07 8.04 1.31
C PHE A 119 13.29 7.76 2.20
N PRO A 120 13.16 6.87 3.20
CA PRO A 120 14.25 6.57 4.13
C PRO A 120 15.54 6.04 3.47
N ASP A 121 15.42 5.47 2.27
CA ASP A 121 16.52 4.89 1.50
C ASP A 121 17.06 5.80 0.38
N GLU A 122 16.46 6.98 0.18
CA GLU A 122 17.03 8.02 -0.67
C GLU A 122 18.22 8.65 0.05
N ARG A 123 19.43 8.49 -0.51
CA ARG A 123 20.65 9.08 0.06
C ARG A 123 20.55 10.60 0.08
N SER A 124 21.16 11.21 1.10
CA SER A 124 21.51 12.63 1.05
C SER A 124 22.84 12.68 0.33
N ASP A 125 22.82 13.09 -0.93
CA ASP A 125 24.05 13.52 -1.60
C ASP A 125 24.55 14.83 -0.97
#